data_AF-A0A2H0BCT9-F1
#
_entry.id   AF-A0A2H0BCT9-F1
#
_cell.length_a   1.000
_cell.length_b   1.000
_cell.length_c   1.000
_cell.angle_alpha   90.00
_cell.angle_beta   90.00
_cell.angle_gamma   90.00
#
_symmetry.space_group_name_H-M   'P 1'
#
loop_
_entity.id
_entity.type
_entity.pdbx_description
1 polymer ?
#
loop_
_entity_poly.entity_id
_entity_poly.type
_entity_poly.pdbx_seq_one_letter_code
_entity_poly.pdbx_strand_id
1 'polypeptide(L)'
;MFKNKSLFRYVFNGIVILFAFIGFILTGSYLAIKLHITDDPGGVDYNDRMFKEISEKQQLFNPNNPEYRQMISEKRPIQYLILSLLGKFYPYNANVIFEASKFSQNPIVLEQMISTSELRLPQNSPYFEFKRQLLNTYNKPIQRDTFKSVFIWMNISEWNNLKIAIVKDKKLIDSAAKVAGVEPRLVVCCIIGEQIRLFNSKREIYKKYIGPLKVLSVESQFSLGITGIKDFNAKAIENHLKDSLSVYYLGTKRKNVLNFNTQNSDTERYYRLVNYRNHYYQYLYTALYLHQVQKQWKTANNDISNRPEILITLYNVGFAFSQPKLNPKVGGSTIIIHGKPYTFGGIGFDFYYSGELAEEFPYYNQKFF
;
A
#
# COMPACT_ATOMS: atom_id res chain seq x y z
N MET A 1 -80.47 56.61 -34.10
CA MET A 1 -80.92 55.45 -33.31
C MET A 1 -80.53 54.17 -34.06
N PHE A 2 -79.52 53.47 -33.55
CA PHE A 2 -78.97 52.14 -33.91
C PHE A 2 -78.98 51.69 -35.39
N LYS A 3 -77.85 51.86 -36.11
CA LYS A 3 -77.64 51.21 -37.41
C LYS A 3 -76.19 50.75 -37.64
N ASN A 4 -75.67 49.91 -36.75
CA ASN A 4 -74.46 49.13 -37.04
C ASN A 4 -74.51 47.70 -36.45
N LYS A 5 -75.70 47.07 -36.53
CA LYS A 5 -75.93 45.70 -36.05
C LYS A 5 -75.18 44.64 -36.89
N SER A 6 -74.80 44.93 -38.13
CA SER A 6 -74.08 43.98 -38.99
C SER A 6 -72.60 43.86 -38.60
N LEU A 7 -71.89 44.98 -38.40
CA LEU A 7 -70.47 44.98 -38.03
C LEU A 7 -70.22 44.29 -36.68
N PHE A 8 -71.07 44.56 -35.68
CA PHE A 8 -70.99 43.92 -34.37
C PHE A 8 -71.16 42.40 -34.47
N ARG A 9 -72.07 41.92 -35.33
CA ARG A 9 -72.30 40.49 -35.55
C ARG A 9 -71.09 39.80 -36.19
N TYR A 10 -70.42 40.44 -37.16
CA TYR A 10 -69.21 39.89 -37.78
C TYR A 10 -68.02 39.85 -36.82
N VAL A 11 -67.80 40.92 -36.05
CA VAL A 11 -66.73 40.97 -35.04
C VAL A 11 -66.98 39.96 -33.92
N PHE A 12 -68.22 39.88 -33.42
CA PHE A 12 -68.60 38.91 -32.39
C PHE A 12 -68.42 37.47 -32.88
N ASN A 13 -68.87 37.15 -34.10
CA ASN A 13 -68.66 35.82 -34.67
C ASN A 13 -67.17 35.51 -34.89
N GLY A 14 -66.36 36.49 -35.30
CA GLY A 14 -64.91 36.33 -35.42
C GLY A 14 -64.24 36.01 -34.09
N ILE A 15 -64.63 36.69 -33.01
CA ILE A 15 -64.15 36.42 -31.65
C ILE A 15 -64.57 35.02 -31.19
N VAL A 16 -65.82 34.62 -31.43
CA VAL A 16 -66.32 33.28 -31.06
C VAL A 16 -65.54 32.19 -31.80
N ILE A 17 -65.28 32.36 -33.09
CA ILE A 17 -64.49 31.41 -33.88
C ILE A 17 -63.05 31.32 -33.34
N LEU A 18 -62.43 32.46 -33.02
CA LEU A 18 -61.07 32.50 -32.45
C LEU A 18 -61.00 31.77 -31.10
N PHE A 19 -61.95 32.04 -30.20
CA PHE A 19 -62.02 31.37 -28.90
C PHE A 19 -62.32 29.87 -29.03
N ALA A 20 -63.19 29.47 -29.96
CA ALA A 20 -63.46 28.06 -30.25
C ALA A 20 -62.21 27.35 -30.80
N PHE A 21 -61.43 28.02 -31.65
CA PHE A 21 -60.18 27.47 -32.20
C PHE A 21 -59.10 27.30 -31.13
N ILE A 22 -58.92 28.30 -30.26
CA ILE A 22 -58.01 28.22 -29.11
C ILE A 22 -58.46 27.10 -28.16
N GLY A 23 -59.77 27.02 -27.87
CA GLY A 23 -60.34 25.96 -27.04
C GLY A 23 -60.11 24.57 -27.63
N PHE A 24 -60.26 24.42 -28.95
CA PHE A 24 -59.98 23.17 -29.65
C PHE A 24 -58.51 22.75 -29.53
N ILE A 25 -57.57 23.69 -29.73
CA ILE A 25 -56.13 23.42 -29.58
C ILE A 25 -55.80 23.00 -28.15
N LEU A 26 -56.25 23.75 -27.14
CA LEU A 26 -55.96 23.46 -25.74
C LEU A 26 -56.57 22.13 -25.29
N THR A 27 -57.80 21.83 -25.71
CA THR A 27 -58.46 20.56 -25.39
C THR A 27 -57.78 19.39 -26.11
N GLY A 28 -57.37 19.58 -27.37
CA GLY A 28 -56.59 18.61 -28.14
C GLY A 28 -55.23 18.32 -27.51
N SER A 29 -54.49 19.35 -27.09
CA SER A 29 -53.23 19.20 -26.38
C SER A 29 -53.40 18.52 -25.02
N TYR A 30 -54.43 18.87 -24.25
CA TYR A 30 -54.75 18.20 -22.98
C TYR A 30 -55.08 16.71 -23.19
N LEU A 31 -55.86 16.38 -24.23
CA LEU A 31 -56.15 15.00 -24.58
C LEU A 31 -54.91 14.24 -25.06
N ALA A 32 -54.03 14.87 -25.84
CA ALA A 32 -52.78 14.26 -26.29
C ALA A 32 -51.85 13.90 -25.11
N ILE A 33 -51.75 14.77 -24.11
CA ILE A 33 -50.99 14.52 -22.88
C ILE A 33 -51.68 13.44 -22.02
N LYS A 34 -53.00 13.54 -21.81
CA LYS A 34 -53.76 12.61 -20.96
C LYS A 34 -53.84 11.20 -21.53
N LEU A 35 -53.84 11.07 -22.86
CA LEU A 35 -53.84 9.79 -23.56
C LEU A 35 -52.42 9.27 -23.82
N HIS A 36 -51.39 9.90 -23.24
CA HIS A 36 -49.99 9.50 -23.40
C HIS A 36 -49.55 9.41 -24.87
N ILE A 37 -50.18 10.18 -25.77
CA ILE A 37 -49.88 10.18 -27.22
C ILE A 37 -48.53 10.85 -27.49
N THR A 38 -48.07 11.70 -26.58
CA THR A 38 -46.76 12.38 -26.63
C THR A 38 -45.71 11.73 -25.74
N ASP A 39 -46.01 10.59 -25.12
CA ASP A 39 -45.02 9.86 -24.34
C ASP A 39 -43.98 9.32 -25.31
N ASP A 40 -42.74 9.78 -25.16
CA ASP A 40 -41.61 9.19 -25.86
C ASP A 40 -41.43 7.77 -25.31
N PRO A 41 -41.63 6.71 -26.11
CA PRO A 41 -41.34 5.34 -25.68
C PRO A 41 -39.82 5.23 -25.64
N GLY A 42 -39.23 5.73 -24.55
CA GLY A 42 -37.79 5.97 -24.44
C GLY A 42 -36.96 4.83 -25.02
N GLY A 43 -35.90 5.19 -25.73
CA GLY A 43 -35.07 4.22 -26.45
C GLY A 43 -34.44 3.18 -25.53
N VAL A 44 -34.49 1.90 -25.95
CA VAL A 44 -33.74 0.81 -25.31
C VAL A 44 -32.32 0.81 -25.86
N ASP A 45 -31.30 0.78 -24.98
CA ASP A 45 -29.90 0.71 -25.39
C ASP A 45 -29.60 -0.62 -26.08
N TYR A 46 -28.86 -0.59 -27.19
CA TYR A 46 -28.43 -1.79 -27.92
C TYR A 46 -27.66 -2.79 -27.02
N ASN A 47 -27.01 -2.32 -25.96
CA ASN A 47 -26.22 -3.11 -25.03
C ASN A 47 -26.99 -3.53 -23.76
N ASP A 48 -28.33 -3.35 -23.71
CA ASP A 48 -29.15 -3.68 -22.53
C ASP A 48 -28.85 -5.08 -21.96
N ARG A 49 -28.76 -6.08 -22.82
CA ARG A 49 -28.38 -7.45 -22.44
C ARG A 49 -27.03 -7.50 -21.73
N MET A 50 -26.03 -6.78 -22.24
CA MET A 50 -24.70 -6.76 -21.65
C MET A 50 -24.68 -6.01 -20.31
N PHE A 51 -25.48 -4.94 -20.17
CA PHE A 51 -25.65 -4.25 -18.89
C PHE A 51 -26.24 -5.18 -17.83
N LYS A 52 -27.25 -5.98 -18.21
CA LYS A 52 -27.83 -7.00 -17.33
C LYS A 52 -26.80 -8.04 -16.91
N GLU A 53 -26.03 -8.59 -17.85
CA GLU A 53 -24.96 -9.56 -17.56
C GLU A 53 -23.88 -9.00 -16.62
N ILE A 54 -23.51 -7.72 -16.76
CA ILE A 54 -22.55 -7.04 -15.86
C ILE A 54 -23.14 -6.87 -14.45
N SER A 55 -24.42 -6.55 -14.34
CA SER A 55 -25.12 -6.34 -13.06
C SER A 55 -25.35 -7.65 -12.29
N GLU A 56 -25.77 -8.72 -12.97
CA GLU A 56 -26.05 -10.02 -12.35
C GLU A 56 -24.81 -10.63 -11.69
N LYS A 57 -23.62 -10.42 -12.27
CA LYS A 57 -22.34 -10.85 -11.67
C LYS A 57 -22.09 -10.24 -10.28
N GLN A 58 -22.63 -9.05 -9.99
CA GLN A 58 -22.50 -8.40 -8.69
C GLN A 58 -23.38 -9.03 -7.62
N GLN A 59 -24.57 -9.50 -7.98
CA GLN A 59 -25.53 -10.08 -7.03
C GLN A 59 -25.04 -11.40 -6.44
N LEU A 60 -24.12 -12.07 -7.12
CA LEU A 60 -23.44 -13.28 -6.63
C LEU A 60 -22.36 -12.97 -5.56
N PHE A 61 -22.04 -11.69 -5.32
CA PHE A 61 -21.03 -11.31 -4.34
C PHE A 61 -21.57 -11.33 -2.91
N ASN A 62 -21.05 -12.24 -2.09
CA ASN A 62 -21.21 -12.15 -0.64
C ASN A 62 -19.84 -11.98 0.05
N PRO A 63 -19.50 -10.78 0.56
CA PRO A 63 -18.20 -10.52 1.18
C PRO A 63 -17.95 -11.32 2.47
N ASN A 64 -19.02 -11.84 3.08
CA ASN A 64 -18.95 -12.61 4.32
C ASN A 64 -18.74 -14.10 4.08
N ASN A 65 -18.84 -14.59 2.83
CA ASN A 65 -18.61 -15.99 2.51
C ASN A 65 -17.09 -16.27 2.30
N PRO A 66 -16.47 -17.16 3.11
CA PRO A 66 -15.05 -17.51 2.99
C PRO A 66 -14.63 -18.10 1.64
N GLU A 67 -15.47 -18.91 1.00
CA GLU A 67 -15.18 -19.51 -0.32
C GLU A 67 -15.09 -18.44 -1.40
N TYR A 68 -15.97 -17.42 -1.34
CA TYR A 68 -15.92 -16.29 -2.25
C TYR A 68 -14.64 -15.48 -2.07
N ARG A 69 -14.18 -15.25 -0.83
CA ARG A 69 -12.91 -14.52 -0.59
C ARG A 69 -11.69 -15.25 -1.19
N GLN A 70 -11.66 -16.58 -1.12
CA GLN A 70 -10.58 -17.38 -1.69
C GLN A 70 -10.60 -17.36 -3.22
N MET A 71 -11.76 -17.64 -3.83
CA MET A 71 -11.95 -17.59 -5.29
C MET A 71 -11.63 -16.20 -5.88
N ILE A 72 -11.94 -15.14 -5.13
CA ILE A 72 -11.64 -13.74 -5.47
C ILE A 72 -10.14 -13.45 -5.50
N SER A 73 -9.39 -13.99 -4.54
CA SER A 73 -7.94 -13.83 -4.51
C SER A 73 -7.27 -14.45 -5.73
N GLU A 74 -7.82 -15.55 -6.25
CA GLU A 74 -7.31 -16.28 -7.41
C GLU A 74 -7.67 -15.62 -8.75
N LYS A 75 -8.75 -14.82 -8.80
CA LYS A 75 -9.16 -14.06 -10.00
C LYS A 75 -8.43 -12.73 -10.19
N ARG A 76 -7.91 -12.12 -9.13
CA ARG A 76 -7.20 -10.82 -9.24
C ARG A 76 -6.03 -10.83 -10.22
N PRO A 77 -5.14 -11.84 -10.24
CA PRO A 77 -4.00 -11.84 -11.16
C PRO A 77 -4.43 -11.74 -12.63
N ILE A 78 -5.45 -12.51 -13.04
CA ILE A 78 -5.93 -12.46 -14.42
C ILE A 78 -6.63 -11.13 -14.75
N GLN A 79 -7.35 -10.54 -13.80
CA GLN A 79 -7.94 -9.22 -13.98
C GLN A 79 -6.88 -8.13 -14.15
N TYR A 80 -5.78 -8.17 -13.38
CA TYR A 80 -4.67 -7.23 -13.57
C TYR A 80 -3.93 -7.45 -14.89
N LEU A 81 -3.83 -8.69 -15.37
CA LEU A 81 -3.31 -8.98 -16.72
C LEU A 81 -4.21 -8.38 -17.82
N ILE A 82 -5.52 -8.54 -17.71
CA ILE A 82 -6.48 -7.95 -18.65
C ILE A 82 -6.44 -6.42 -18.56
N LEU A 83 -6.34 -5.84 -17.36
CA LEU A 83 -6.20 -4.40 -17.17
C LEU A 83 -4.90 -3.86 -17.79
N SER A 84 -3.79 -4.60 -17.65
CA SER A 84 -2.51 -4.26 -18.28
C SER A 84 -2.61 -4.32 -19.81
N LEU A 85 -3.33 -5.33 -20.34
CA LEU A 85 -3.64 -5.41 -21.76
C LEU A 85 -4.50 -4.21 -22.21
N LEU A 86 -5.53 -3.85 -21.45
CA LEU A 86 -6.33 -2.64 -21.72
C LEU A 86 -5.43 -1.41 -21.75
N GLY A 87 -4.48 -1.29 -20.82
CA GLY A 87 -3.52 -0.18 -20.76
C GLY A 87 -2.61 -0.08 -21.96
N LYS A 88 -2.32 -1.19 -22.66
CA LYS A 88 -1.57 -1.19 -23.93
C LYS A 88 -2.31 -0.44 -25.05
N PHE A 89 -3.65 -0.46 -25.05
CA PHE A 89 -4.48 0.18 -26.07
C PHE A 89 -5.09 1.51 -25.59
N TYR A 90 -5.47 1.58 -24.32
CA TYR A 90 -6.17 2.70 -23.66
C TYR A 90 -5.56 2.99 -22.28
N PRO A 91 -4.33 3.55 -22.24
CA PRO A 91 -3.57 3.73 -21.00
C PRO A 91 -4.29 4.61 -19.97
N TYR A 92 -5.01 5.64 -20.42
CA TYR A 92 -5.78 6.51 -19.54
C TYR A 92 -6.85 5.74 -18.75
N ASN A 93 -7.72 5.00 -19.45
CA ASN A 93 -8.80 4.23 -18.82
C ASN A 93 -8.24 3.16 -17.88
N ALA A 94 -7.20 2.44 -18.31
CA ALA A 94 -6.57 1.43 -17.47
C ALA A 94 -6.00 2.03 -16.17
N ASN A 95 -5.37 3.20 -16.23
CA ASN A 95 -4.87 3.89 -15.04
C ASN A 95 -6.00 4.33 -14.10
N VAL A 96 -7.07 4.92 -14.63
CA VAL A 96 -8.25 5.33 -13.81
C VAL A 96 -8.87 4.12 -13.11
N ILE A 97 -9.04 3.00 -13.83
CA ILE A 97 -9.58 1.75 -13.27
C ILE A 97 -8.63 1.15 -12.22
N PHE A 98 -7.33 1.17 -12.49
CA PHE A 98 -6.32 0.68 -11.54
C PHE A 98 -6.39 1.45 -10.22
N GLU A 99 -6.40 2.78 -10.25
CA GLU A 99 -6.52 3.60 -9.05
C GLU A 99 -7.86 3.36 -8.32
N ALA A 100 -8.97 3.31 -9.05
CA ALA A 100 -10.29 3.01 -8.46
C ALA A 100 -10.34 1.63 -7.79
N SER A 101 -9.67 0.63 -8.35
CA SER A 101 -9.64 -0.74 -7.81
C SER A 101 -8.97 -0.84 -6.43
N LYS A 102 -8.06 0.07 -6.11
CA LYS A 102 -7.37 0.10 -4.80
C LYS A 102 -8.33 0.44 -3.65
N PHE A 103 -9.40 1.18 -3.92
CA PHE A 103 -10.39 1.59 -2.91
C PHE A 103 -11.48 0.55 -2.69
N SER A 104 -11.94 -0.12 -3.74
CA SER A 104 -13.08 -1.04 -3.62
C SER A 104 -12.71 -2.37 -2.94
N GLN A 105 -11.44 -2.79 -3.04
CA GLN A 105 -10.93 -4.13 -2.67
C GLN A 105 -11.76 -5.31 -3.21
N ASN A 106 -12.68 -5.04 -4.14
CA ASN A 106 -13.67 -5.97 -4.66
C ASN A 106 -13.31 -6.29 -6.12
N PRO A 107 -12.87 -7.51 -6.43
CA PRO A 107 -12.48 -7.88 -7.79
C PRO A 107 -13.65 -7.90 -8.77
N ILE A 108 -14.90 -8.00 -8.30
CA ILE A 108 -16.06 -7.97 -9.19
C ILE A 108 -16.23 -6.55 -9.72
N VAL A 109 -16.06 -5.55 -8.88
CA VAL A 109 -16.07 -4.14 -9.31
C VAL A 109 -14.96 -3.90 -10.33
N LEU A 110 -13.76 -4.46 -10.13
CA LEU A 110 -12.69 -4.40 -11.14
C LEU A 110 -13.10 -5.07 -12.47
N GLU A 111 -13.71 -6.26 -12.43
CA GLU A 111 -14.21 -6.95 -13.62
C GLU A 111 -15.27 -6.11 -14.36
N GLN A 112 -16.19 -5.48 -13.63
CA GLN A 112 -17.22 -4.61 -14.20
C GLN A 112 -16.62 -3.36 -14.85
N MET A 113 -15.64 -2.72 -14.20
CA MET A 113 -14.93 -1.57 -14.75
C MET A 113 -14.20 -1.91 -16.05
N ILE A 114 -13.52 -3.06 -16.08
CA ILE A 114 -12.87 -3.57 -17.30
C ILE A 114 -13.94 -3.87 -18.37
N SER A 115 -14.98 -4.65 -18.04
CA SER A 115 -16.02 -5.05 -18.98
C SER A 115 -16.72 -3.83 -19.60
N THR A 116 -17.03 -2.82 -18.78
CA THR A 116 -17.64 -1.57 -19.24
C THR A 116 -16.76 -0.83 -20.25
N SER A 117 -15.43 -0.88 -20.08
CA SER A 117 -14.49 -0.31 -21.06
C SER A 117 -14.46 -1.14 -22.34
N GLU A 118 -14.49 -2.47 -22.23
CA GLU A 118 -14.52 -3.38 -23.37
C GLU A 118 -15.77 -3.21 -24.23
N LEU A 119 -16.93 -2.90 -23.63
CA LEU A 119 -18.17 -2.59 -24.34
C LEU A 119 -18.04 -1.44 -25.34
N ARG A 120 -17.11 -0.51 -25.10
CA ARG A 120 -16.91 0.67 -25.94
C ARG A 120 -15.87 0.44 -27.05
N LEU A 121 -15.27 -0.75 -27.10
CA LEU A 121 -14.27 -1.09 -28.11
C LEU A 121 -14.92 -1.59 -29.39
N PRO A 122 -14.34 -1.29 -30.57
CA PRO A 122 -14.77 -1.91 -31.82
C PRO A 122 -14.63 -3.43 -31.75
N GLN A 123 -15.62 -4.18 -32.27
CA GLN A 123 -15.63 -5.65 -32.23
C GLN A 123 -14.42 -6.28 -32.96
N ASN A 124 -13.89 -5.61 -33.98
CA ASN A 124 -12.70 -6.01 -34.73
C ASN A 124 -11.38 -5.49 -34.12
N SER A 125 -11.43 -4.92 -32.91
CA SER A 125 -10.24 -4.44 -32.24
C SER A 125 -9.22 -5.57 -31.99
N PRO A 126 -7.93 -5.37 -32.31
CA PRO A 126 -6.87 -6.34 -31.98
C PRO A 126 -6.80 -6.68 -30.49
N TYR A 127 -7.37 -5.82 -29.63
CA TYR A 127 -7.54 -6.08 -28.20
C TYR A 127 -8.16 -7.45 -27.91
N PHE A 128 -9.26 -7.81 -28.59
CA PHE A 128 -9.99 -9.04 -28.30
C PHE A 128 -9.20 -10.29 -28.71
N GLU A 129 -8.41 -10.20 -29.79
CA GLU A 129 -7.49 -11.27 -30.17
C GLU A 129 -6.39 -11.45 -29.13
N PHE A 130 -5.74 -10.37 -28.70
CA PHE A 130 -4.69 -10.42 -27.69
C PHE A 130 -5.22 -10.92 -26.35
N LYS A 131 -6.44 -10.52 -25.98
CA LYS A 131 -7.11 -11.01 -24.76
C LYS A 131 -7.31 -12.52 -24.83
N ARG A 132 -7.73 -13.05 -25.99
CA ARG A 132 -7.90 -14.50 -26.20
C ARG A 132 -6.57 -15.25 -26.08
N GLN A 133 -5.51 -14.74 -26.71
CA GLN A 133 -4.16 -15.33 -26.61
C GLN A 133 -3.64 -15.32 -25.17
N LEU A 134 -3.86 -14.21 -24.44
CA LEU A 134 -3.49 -14.07 -23.04
C LEU A 134 -4.24 -15.07 -22.15
N LEU A 135 -5.56 -15.20 -22.30
CA LEU A 135 -6.36 -16.18 -21.54
C LEU A 135 -5.93 -17.62 -21.85
N ASN A 136 -5.67 -17.94 -23.12
CA ASN A 136 -5.18 -19.25 -23.53
C ASN A 136 -3.82 -19.58 -22.90
N THR A 137 -2.98 -18.56 -22.69
CA THR A 137 -1.67 -18.74 -22.05
C THR A 137 -1.80 -18.88 -20.54
N TYR A 138 -2.60 -18.03 -19.90
CA TYR A 138 -2.82 -18.02 -18.46
C TYR A 138 -3.48 -19.30 -17.94
N ASN A 139 -4.42 -19.86 -18.70
CA ASN A 139 -5.16 -21.06 -18.31
C ASN A 139 -4.39 -22.37 -18.52
N LYS A 140 -3.17 -22.33 -19.06
CA LYS A 140 -2.34 -23.54 -19.18
C LYS A 140 -2.00 -24.07 -17.77
N PRO A 141 -2.18 -25.37 -17.50
CA PRO A 141 -1.84 -25.94 -16.21
C PRO A 141 -0.33 -25.84 -16.00
N ILE A 142 0.06 -25.34 -14.83
CA ILE A 142 1.45 -25.29 -14.38
C ILE A 142 1.56 -25.97 -13.02
N GLN A 143 2.66 -26.67 -12.79
CA GLN A 143 2.98 -27.16 -11.46
C GLN A 143 3.30 -25.97 -10.57
N ARG A 144 2.47 -25.74 -9.55
CA ARG A 144 2.71 -24.68 -8.56
C ARG A 144 3.69 -25.20 -7.52
N ASP A 145 4.57 -24.31 -7.05
CA ASP A 145 5.35 -24.56 -5.85
C ASP A 145 4.40 -24.71 -4.64
N THR A 146 4.88 -25.42 -3.61
CA THR A 146 4.19 -25.61 -2.33
C THR A 146 4.45 -24.45 -1.35
N PHE A 147 5.49 -23.65 -1.58
CA PHE A 147 5.78 -22.47 -0.76
C PHE A 147 4.79 -21.33 -1.02
N LYS A 148 4.41 -20.63 0.05
CA LYS A 148 3.52 -19.46 -0.02
C LYS A 148 4.24 -18.21 -0.53
N SER A 149 5.52 -18.09 -0.21
CA SER A 149 6.38 -16.97 -0.62
C SER A 149 7.60 -17.47 -1.37
N VAL A 150 8.00 -16.75 -2.42
CA VAL A 150 9.28 -16.98 -3.12
C VAL A 150 10.48 -16.70 -2.22
N PHE A 151 10.31 -15.87 -1.19
CA PHE A 151 11.30 -15.64 -0.15
C PHE A 151 11.24 -16.78 0.86
N ILE A 152 12.08 -17.80 0.67
CA ILE A 152 12.03 -19.06 1.42
C ILE A 152 11.96 -18.85 2.94
N TRP A 153 12.78 -17.95 3.50
CA TRP A 153 12.81 -17.68 4.94
C TRP A 153 11.49 -17.10 5.49
N MET A 154 10.65 -16.47 4.66
CA MET A 154 9.33 -15.96 5.07
C MET A 154 8.29 -17.08 5.19
N ASN A 155 8.58 -18.32 4.79
CA ASN A 155 7.65 -19.43 4.93
C ASN A 155 7.71 -20.12 6.31
N ILE A 156 8.62 -19.69 7.19
CA ILE A 156 8.80 -20.28 8.53
C ILE A 156 7.75 -19.77 9.53
N SER A 157 7.49 -20.53 10.59
CA SER A 157 6.51 -20.16 11.63
C SER A 157 6.92 -18.90 12.42
N GLU A 158 8.23 -18.75 12.62
CA GLU A 158 8.92 -17.66 13.30
C GLU A 158 8.60 -16.32 12.64
N TRP A 159 8.49 -16.28 11.31
CA TRP A 159 8.11 -15.08 10.58
C TRP A 159 6.69 -14.63 10.90
N ASN A 160 5.73 -15.55 10.94
CA ASN A 160 4.33 -15.21 11.23
C ASN A 160 4.17 -14.65 12.66
N ASN A 161 4.89 -15.20 13.63
CA ASN A 161 4.88 -14.68 15.00
C ASN A 161 5.57 -13.32 15.10
N LEU A 162 6.68 -13.14 14.37
CA LEU A 162 7.41 -11.88 14.31
C LEU A 162 6.55 -10.76 13.72
N LYS A 163 5.80 -11.01 12.66
CA LYS A 163 4.87 -10.03 12.08
C LYS A 163 3.88 -9.50 13.11
N ILE A 164 3.25 -10.39 13.87
CA ILE A 164 2.29 -10.00 14.92
C ILE A 164 2.98 -9.17 16.00
N ALA A 165 4.20 -9.53 16.39
CA ALA A 165 4.98 -8.77 17.38
C ALA A 165 5.34 -7.36 16.88
N ILE A 166 5.76 -7.22 15.62
CA ILE A 166 6.09 -5.93 15.01
C ILE A 166 4.85 -5.03 14.91
N VAL A 167 3.70 -5.58 14.48
CA VAL A 167 2.45 -4.81 14.32
C VAL A 167 1.94 -4.27 15.67
N LYS A 168 2.11 -5.01 16.77
CA LYS A 168 1.79 -4.51 18.12
C LYS A 168 2.54 -3.22 18.46
N ASP A 169 3.77 -3.08 17.97
CA ASP A 169 4.65 -1.95 18.23
C ASP A 169 4.55 -0.83 17.18
N LYS A 170 3.65 -0.94 16.20
CA LYS A 170 3.52 0.01 15.07
C LYS A 170 3.56 1.48 15.52
N LYS A 171 2.78 1.84 16.55
CA LYS A 171 2.71 3.23 17.05
C LYS A 171 4.07 3.73 17.57
N LEU A 172 4.83 2.87 18.23
CA LEU A 172 6.16 3.23 18.75
C LEU A 172 7.16 3.37 17.61
N ILE A 173 7.13 2.45 16.64
CA ILE A 173 7.98 2.47 15.44
C ILE A 173 7.71 3.74 14.64
N ASP A 174 6.45 4.03 14.31
CA ASP A 174 6.06 5.23 13.56
C ASP A 174 6.48 6.52 14.27
N SER A 175 6.28 6.59 15.58
CA SER A 175 6.65 7.75 16.39
C SER A 175 8.16 7.97 16.38
N ALA A 176 8.95 6.92 16.67
CA ALA A 176 10.40 7.00 16.69
C ALA A 176 10.99 7.35 15.31
N ALA A 177 10.47 6.71 14.26
CA ALA A 177 10.87 6.94 12.88
C ALA A 177 10.55 8.38 12.44
N LYS A 178 9.37 8.91 12.81
CA LYS A 178 9.00 10.31 12.54
C LYS A 178 9.93 11.31 13.24
N VAL A 179 10.25 11.09 14.51
CA VAL A 179 11.21 11.94 15.26
C VAL A 179 12.59 11.90 14.60
N ALA A 180 13.04 10.70 14.22
CA ALA A 180 14.32 10.53 13.53
C ALA A 180 14.32 11.05 12.09
N GLY A 181 13.16 11.20 11.43
CA GLY A 181 13.08 11.57 10.01
C GLY A 181 13.42 10.44 9.06
N VAL A 182 12.99 9.21 9.39
CA VAL A 182 13.25 8.01 8.59
C VAL A 182 11.94 7.29 8.31
N GLU A 183 11.85 6.63 7.17
CA GLU A 183 10.76 5.73 6.84
C GLU A 183 10.66 4.58 7.88
N PRO A 184 9.50 4.38 8.52
CA PRO A 184 9.29 3.30 9.50
C PRO A 184 9.69 1.91 8.99
N ARG A 185 9.44 1.63 7.70
CA ARG A 185 9.77 0.34 7.06
C ARG A 185 11.27 0.02 7.14
N LEU A 186 12.16 1.02 7.05
CA LEU A 186 13.61 0.81 7.20
C LEU A 186 13.99 0.41 8.61
N VAL A 187 13.32 0.97 9.63
CA VAL A 187 13.51 0.57 11.03
C VAL A 187 13.10 -0.90 11.20
N VAL A 188 11.97 -1.29 10.60
CA VAL A 188 11.49 -2.68 10.63
C VAL A 188 12.48 -3.65 9.99
N CYS A 189 13.16 -3.27 8.91
CA CYS A 189 14.20 -4.10 8.30
C CYS A 189 15.33 -4.46 9.29
N CYS A 190 15.75 -3.53 10.15
CA CYS A 190 16.75 -3.80 11.18
C CYS A 190 16.23 -4.79 12.24
N ILE A 191 14.98 -4.62 12.68
CA ILE A 191 14.34 -5.50 13.66
C ILE A 191 14.33 -6.94 13.14
N ILE A 192 13.95 -7.12 11.88
CA ILE A 192 13.78 -8.45 11.28
C ILE A 192 15.09 -9.24 11.27
N GLY A 193 16.18 -8.61 10.82
CA GLY A 193 17.49 -9.24 10.81
C GLY A 193 17.90 -9.71 12.22
N GLU A 194 17.67 -8.88 13.24
CA GLU A 194 18.02 -9.24 14.62
C GLU A 194 17.11 -10.33 15.20
N GLN A 195 15.79 -10.18 15.06
CA GLN A 195 14.85 -11.10 15.68
C GLN A 195 14.88 -12.48 15.02
N ILE A 196 15.07 -12.57 13.71
CA ILE A 196 15.23 -13.86 13.03
C ILE A 196 16.53 -14.56 13.47
N ARG A 197 17.64 -13.80 13.58
CA ARG A 197 18.90 -14.31 14.11
C ARG A 197 18.73 -14.85 15.54
N LEU A 198 17.98 -14.13 16.38
CA LEU A 198 17.69 -14.54 17.75
C LEU A 198 16.79 -15.77 17.84
N PHE A 199 15.71 -15.83 17.07
CA PHE A 199 14.78 -16.95 17.13
C PHE A 199 15.43 -18.24 16.65
N ASN A 200 16.33 -18.14 15.67
CA ASN A 200 17.08 -19.28 15.19
C ASN A 200 18.16 -19.75 16.17
N SER A 201 18.89 -18.82 16.81
CA SER A 201 19.95 -19.15 17.78
C SER A 201 19.42 -19.58 19.15
N LYS A 202 18.24 -19.10 19.57
CA LYS A 202 17.60 -19.37 20.87
C LYS A 202 16.28 -20.14 20.69
N ARG A 203 16.32 -21.24 19.92
CA ARG A 203 15.11 -21.98 19.49
C ARG A 203 14.21 -22.47 20.63
N GLU A 204 14.80 -22.91 21.74
CA GLU A 204 14.03 -23.41 22.89
C GLU A 204 13.35 -22.27 23.68
N ILE A 205 14.01 -21.13 23.85
CA ILE A 205 13.38 -19.92 24.41
C ILE A 205 12.26 -19.45 23.48
N TYR A 206 12.48 -19.51 22.16
CA TYR A 206 11.46 -19.16 21.19
C TYR A 206 10.21 -20.02 21.33
N LYS A 207 10.34 -21.36 21.33
CA LYS A 207 9.20 -22.27 21.45
C LYS A 207 8.44 -22.10 22.77
N LYS A 208 9.16 -21.89 23.88
CA LYS A 208 8.57 -21.87 25.23
C LYS A 208 7.89 -20.55 25.56
N TYR A 209 8.42 -19.42 25.10
CA TYR A 209 7.96 -18.09 25.54
C TYR A 209 7.63 -17.16 24.38
N ILE A 210 8.53 -17.01 23.40
CA ILE A 210 8.39 -15.96 22.39
C ILE A 210 7.29 -16.26 21.38
N GLY A 211 7.26 -17.47 20.84
CA GLY A 211 6.25 -17.92 19.86
C GLY A 211 4.84 -17.85 20.42
N PRO A 212 4.55 -18.44 21.61
CA PRO A 212 3.23 -18.37 22.23
C PRO A 212 2.76 -16.93 22.52
N LEU A 213 3.64 -16.08 23.05
CA LEU A 213 3.27 -14.70 23.43
C LEU A 213 3.29 -13.72 22.25
N LYS A 214 3.96 -14.09 21.14
CA LYS A 214 4.15 -13.26 19.94
C LYS A 214 4.71 -11.89 20.33
N VAL A 215 5.88 -11.93 20.98
CA VAL A 215 6.61 -10.78 21.51
C VAL A 215 7.99 -10.68 20.87
N LEU A 216 8.63 -9.52 21.01
CA LEU A 216 10.01 -9.33 20.58
C LEU A 216 10.97 -9.76 21.70
N SER A 217 12.11 -10.34 21.32
CA SER A 217 13.17 -10.72 22.25
C SER A 217 14.08 -9.52 22.50
N VAL A 218 14.21 -9.12 23.77
CA VAL A 218 15.11 -8.04 24.22
C VAL A 218 16.46 -8.64 24.64
N GLU A 219 17.55 -8.16 24.05
CA GLU A 219 18.90 -8.47 24.51
C GLU A 219 19.40 -7.46 25.55
N SER A 220 20.24 -7.91 26.49
CA SER A 220 20.72 -7.09 27.62
C SER A 220 22.23 -7.21 27.89
N GLN A 221 22.97 -7.83 26.96
CA GLN A 221 24.42 -8.06 27.11
C GLN A 221 25.19 -7.31 26.01
N PHE A 222 25.81 -8.04 25.07
CA PHE A 222 26.71 -7.47 24.06
C PHE A 222 25.99 -6.62 22.99
N SER A 223 24.71 -6.86 22.81
CA SER A 223 23.80 -6.09 21.96
C SER A 223 22.55 -5.84 22.81
N LEU A 224 22.00 -4.62 22.74
CA LEU A 224 20.93 -4.18 23.64
C LEU A 224 19.62 -3.99 22.87
N GLY A 225 18.52 -4.38 23.51
CA GLY A 225 17.17 -4.20 22.99
C GLY A 225 16.76 -5.26 21.97
N ILE A 226 15.62 -5.01 21.35
CA ILE A 226 15.05 -5.81 20.25
C ILE A 226 15.76 -5.57 18.91
N THR A 227 16.52 -4.48 18.81
CA THR A 227 17.25 -4.08 17.61
C THR A 227 18.76 -4.30 17.73
N GLY A 228 19.25 -4.86 18.84
CA GLY A 228 20.65 -5.31 18.97
C GLY A 228 21.69 -4.19 18.93
N ILE A 229 21.39 -2.99 19.46
CA ILE A 229 22.32 -1.87 19.44
C ILE A 229 23.43 -2.10 20.46
N LYS A 230 24.69 -2.00 20.03
CA LYS A 230 25.87 -2.07 20.90
C LYS A 230 26.03 -0.75 21.68
N ASP A 231 26.46 -0.80 22.95
CA ASP A 231 26.61 0.38 23.82
C ASP A 231 27.48 1.49 23.17
N PHE A 232 28.61 1.12 22.57
CA PHE A 232 29.48 2.09 21.89
C PHE A 232 28.81 2.74 20.67
N ASN A 233 27.95 2.02 19.95
CA ASN A 233 27.19 2.60 18.83
C ASN A 233 26.12 3.58 19.36
N ALA A 234 25.47 3.26 20.48
CA ALA A 234 24.51 4.17 21.12
C ALA A 234 25.18 5.48 21.56
N LYS A 235 26.33 5.39 22.23
CA LYS A 235 27.19 6.55 22.58
C LYS A 235 27.59 7.35 21.34
N ALA A 236 27.97 6.67 20.25
CA ALA A 236 28.32 7.35 19.00
C ALA A 236 27.12 8.10 18.40
N ILE A 237 25.92 7.50 18.39
CA ILE A 237 24.69 8.16 17.91
C ILE A 237 24.44 9.44 18.70
N GLU A 238 24.52 9.38 20.03
CA GLU A 238 24.35 10.54 20.92
C GLU A 238 25.35 11.65 20.60
N ASN A 239 26.63 11.32 20.48
CA ASN A 239 27.69 12.28 20.19
C ASN A 239 27.52 12.94 18.82
N HIS A 240 27.22 12.15 17.80
CA HIS A 240 26.97 12.63 16.44
C HIS A 240 25.76 13.57 16.33
N LEU A 241 24.77 13.47 17.24
CA LEU A 241 23.66 14.43 17.30
C LEU A 241 24.06 15.78 17.91
N LYS A 242 25.16 15.84 18.65
CA LYS A 242 25.63 17.05 19.32
C LYS A 242 26.70 17.78 18.54
N ASP A 243 27.60 17.02 17.92
CA ASP A 243 28.71 17.54 17.14
C ASP A 243 28.25 18.02 15.76
N SER A 244 28.19 19.34 15.57
CA SER A 244 27.81 19.95 14.30
C SER A 244 28.85 19.79 13.19
N LEU A 245 30.09 19.42 13.52
CA LEU A 245 31.16 19.15 12.56
C LEU A 245 31.17 17.69 12.12
N SER A 246 30.42 16.82 12.80
CA SER A 246 30.32 15.41 12.43
C SER A 246 29.69 15.24 11.05
N VAL A 247 30.29 14.37 10.22
CA VAL A 247 29.70 13.92 8.96
C VAL A 247 28.35 13.20 9.14
N TYR A 248 28.04 12.80 10.37
CA TYR A 248 26.79 12.17 10.78
C TYR A 248 25.76 13.16 11.32
N TYR A 249 26.08 14.46 11.41
CA TYR A 249 25.21 15.44 12.06
C TYR A 249 23.88 15.63 11.33
N LEU A 250 22.77 15.48 12.06
CA LEU A 250 21.40 15.54 11.52
C LEU A 250 20.73 16.93 11.62
N GLY A 251 21.47 17.95 12.04
CA GLY A 251 20.96 19.30 12.21
C GLY A 251 20.31 19.58 13.57
N THR A 252 19.99 20.85 13.80
CA THR A 252 19.53 21.37 15.09
C THR A 252 18.21 20.76 15.56
N LYS A 253 17.28 20.46 14.65
CA LYS A 253 15.98 19.85 14.96
C LYS A 253 16.10 18.53 15.74
N ARG A 254 17.15 17.75 15.48
CA ARG A 254 17.37 16.43 16.09
C ARG A 254 18.41 16.43 17.21
N LYS A 255 19.06 17.58 17.45
CA LYS A 255 20.14 17.70 18.44
C LYS A 255 19.75 17.20 19.84
N ASN A 256 18.48 17.34 20.24
CA ASN A 256 18.05 17.11 21.62
C ASN A 256 17.15 15.87 21.80
N VAL A 257 16.93 15.07 20.75
CA VAL A 257 15.96 13.96 20.81
C VAL A 257 16.38 12.80 21.71
N LEU A 258 17.66 12.74 22.10
CA LEU A 258 18.22 11.75 23.02
C LEU A 258 18.71 12.34 24.35
N ASN A 259 18.39 13.60 24.67
CA ASN A 259 18.81 14.21 25.93
C ASN A 259 18.45 13.34 27.14
N PHE A 260 19.40 13.19 28.06
CA PHE A 260 19.21 12.48 29.32
C PHE A 260 18.57 13.40 30.35
N ASN A 261 17.74 12.81 31.22
CA ASN A 261 17.09 13.52 32.31
C ASN A 261 17.83 13.32 33.63
N THR A 262 18.72 12.33 33.70
CA THR A 262 19.50 11.98 34.88
C THR A 262 20.95 12.44 34.74
N GLN A 263 21.64 12.56 35.88
CA GLN A 263 23.07 12.86 35.91
C GLN A 263 23.93 11.70 35.38
N ASN A 264 23.44 10.46 35.48
CA ASN A 264 24.14 9.27 34.99
C ASN A 264 23.56 8.81 33.64
N SER A 265 24.09 9.39 32.56
CA SER A 265 23.69 9.08 31.18
C SER A 265 23.87 7.61 30.81
N ASP A 266 24.88 6.93 31.37
CA ASP A 266 25.17 5.54 31.02
C ASP A 266 24.11 4.59 31.57
N THR A 267 23.71 4.78 32.82
CA THR A 267 22.62 4.01 33.43
C THR A 267 21.29 4.29 32.74
N GLU A 268 20.96 5.55 32.45
CA GLU A 268 19.72 5.89 31.75
C GLU A 268 19.69 5.33 30.32
N ARG A 269 20.80 5.40 29.57
CA ARG A 269 20.93 4.79 28.24
C ARG A 269 20.69 3.29 28.29
N TYR A 270 21.34 2.60 29.22
CA TYR A 270 21.16 1.16 29.37
C TYR A 270 19.67 0.82 29.59
N TYR A 271 19.00 1.49 30.53
CA TYR A 271 17.58 1.25 30.79
C TYR A 271 16.68 1.59 29.61
N ARG A 272 16.97 2.67 28.85
CA ARG A 272 16.25 2.99 27.61
C ARG A 272 16.35 1.85 26.60
N LEU A 273 17.53 1.25 26.46
CA LEU A 273 17.80 0.20 25.46
C LEU A 273 17.34 -1.20 25.88
N VAL A 274 17.23 -1.51 27.18
CA VAL A 274 16.76 -2.84 27.66
C VAL A 274 15.33 -2.84 28.19
N ASN A 275 14.58 -1.76 28.03
CA ASN A 275 13.20 -1.68 28.51
C ASN A 275 12.28 -2.65 27.74
N TYR A 276 11.81 -3.70 28.41
CA TYR A 276 10.92 -4.72 27.84
C TYR A 276 9.44 -4.30 27.75
N ARG A 277 9.05 -3.21 28.41
CA ARG A 277 7.66 -2.70 28.40
C ARG A 277 7.45 -1.61 27.35
N ASN A 278 8.51 -0.88 27.00
CA ASN A 278 8.46 0.21 26.06
C ASN A 278 9.72 0.25 25.21
N HIS A 279 9.56 -0.14 23.94
CA HIS A 279 10.65 -0.24 22.98
C HIS A 279 10.95 1.08 22.24
N TYR A 280 10.29 2.19 22.58
CA TYR A 280 10.41 3.47 21.85
C TYR A 280 11.86 3.89 21.61
N TYR A 281 12.70 3.90 22.65
CA TYR A 281 14.10 4.30 22.50
C TYR A 281 14.89 3.32 21.64
N GLN A 282 14.60 2.03 21.70
CA GLN A 282 15.27 1.03 20.86
C GLN A 282 15.02 1.32 19.37
N TYR A 283 13.78 1.67 19.00
CA TYR A 283 13.46 2.13 17.66
C TYR A 283 14.08 3.48 17.31
N LEU A 284 14.08 4.43 18.26
CA LEU A 284 14.61 5.77 18.03
C LEU A 284 16.11 5.74 17.74
N TYR A 285 16.90 5.00 18.53
CA TYR A 285 18.33 4.84 18.27
C TYR A 285 18.58 4.14 16.92
N THR A 286 17.81 3.11 16.56
CA THR A 286 17.91 2.46 15.25
C THR A 286 17.62 3.43 14.11
N ALA A 287 16.56 4.22 14.22
CA ALA A 287 16.17 5.19 13.19
C ALA A 287 17.22 6.32 13.07
N LEU A 288 17.74 6.83 14.19
CA LEU A 288 18.78 7.85 14.19
C LEU A 288 20.07 7.33 13.56
N TYR A 289 20.48 6.10 13.88
CA TYR A 289 21.63 5.47 13.23
C TYR A 289 21.47 5.44 11.71
N LEU A 290 20.32 4.97 11.22
CA LEU A 290 20.05 4.88 9.78
C LEU A 290 20.15 6.26 9.11
N HIS A 291 19.57 7.30 9.74
CA HIS A 291 19.67 8.66 9.21
C HIS A 291 21.10 9.17 9.22
N GLN A 292 21.85 8.94 10.30
CA GLN A 292 23.24 9.38 10.42
C GLN A 292 24.11 8.76 9.32
N VAL A 293 24.01 7.45 9.13
CA VAL A 293 24.74 6.74 8.07
C VAL A 293 24.32 7.26 6.69
N GLN A 294 23.02 7.38 6.43
CA GLN A 294 22.57 7.92 5.15
C GLN A 294 23.11 9.34 4.91
N LYS A 295 23.11 10.20 5.94
CA LYS A 295 23.62 11.57 5.87
C LYS A 295 25.09 11.62 5.52
N GLN A 296 25.92 10.78 6.14
CA GLN A 296 27.34 10.65 5.83
C GLN A 296 27.54 10.29 4.35
N TRP A 297 26.84 9.25 3.88
CA TRP A 297 26.98 8.74 2.53
C TRP A 297 26.50 9.72 1.46
N LYS A 298 25.38 10.39 1.72
CA LYS A 298 24.85 11.45 0.83
C LYS A 298 25.81 12.64 0.76
N THR A 299 26.40 13.05 1.88
CA THR A 299 27.38 14.15 1.92
C THR A 299 28.67 13.79 1.16
N ALA A 300 29.02 12.50 1.13
CA ALA A 300 30.13 11.97 0.35
C ALA A 300 29.77 11.66 -1.12
N ASN A 301 28.66 12.18 -1.66
CA ASN A 301 28.18 11.94 -3.03
C ASN A 301 27.94 10.46 -3.39
N ASN A 302 27.65 9.61 -2.40
CA ASN A 302 27.33 8.20 -2.59
C ASN A 302 25.95 7.91 -1.97
N ASP A 303 24.88 8.54 -2.47
CA ASP A 303 23.56 8.44 -1.83
C ASP A 303 23.04 6.99 -1.82
N ILE A 304 22.80 6.47 -0.61
CA ILE A 304 22.28 5.12 -0.36
C ILE A 304 20.83 5.14 0.17
N SER A 305 20.13 6.27 0.08
CA SER A 305 18.72 6.36 0.51
C SER A 305 17.84 5.27 -0.10
N ASN A 306 18.11 4.88 -1.35
CA ASN A 306 17.34 3.84 -2.05
C ASN A 306 17.96 2.44 -1.99
N ARG A 307 18.95 2.23 -1.13
CA ARG A 307 19.70 0.98 -0.99
C ARG A 307 19.48 0.38 0.42
N PRO A 308 18.26 -0.11 0.74
CA PRO A 308 17.95 -0.63 2.07
C PRO A 308 18.94 -1.74 2.48
N GLU A 309 19.34 -2.60 1.57
CA GLU A 309 20.30 -3.67 1.84
C GLU A 309 21.67 -3.15 2.33
N ILE A 310 22.10 -1.98 1.85
CA ILE A 310 23.35 -1.34 2.27
C ILE A 310 23.17 -0.66 3.63
N LEU A 311 22.08 0.09 3.82
CA LEU A 311 21.76 0.72 5.10
C LEU A 311 21.69 -0.32 6.23
N ILE A 312 21.04 -1.45 5.96
CA ILE A 312 20.87 -2.56 6.91
C ILE A 312 22.17 -3.34 7.12
N THR A 313 23.00 -3.49 6.08
CA THR A 313 24.36 -4.01 6.24
C THR A 313 25.16 -3.12 7.20
N LEU A 314 25.17 -1.80 6.96
CA LEU A 314 25.90 -0.82 7.76
C LEU A 314 25.39 -0.74 9.20
N TYR A 315 24.08 -0.91 9.41
CA TYR A 315 23.50 -1.08 10.74
C TYR A 315 24.11 -2.26 11.49
N ASN A 316 24.18 -3.43 10.84
CA ASN A 316 24.70 -4.63 11.47
C ASN A 316 26.20 -4.56 11.78
N VAL A 317 27.00 -3.96 10.90
CA VAL A 317 28.46 -3.88 11.09
C VAL A 317 28.90 -2.69 11.97
N GLY A 318 28.12 -1.60 12.03
CA GLY A 318 28.42 -0.42 12.84
C GLY A 318 29.20 0.68 12.10
N PHE A 319 29.32 1.86 12.75
CA PHE A 319 29.90 3.07 12.14
C PHE A 319 31.33 2.90 11.63
N ALA A 320 32.15 2.09 12.31
CA ALA A 320 33.54 1.87 11.94
C ALA A 320 33.72 1.34 10.50
N PHE A 321 32.70 0.65 9.98
CA PHE A 321 32.69 0.08 8.63
C PHE A 321 31.89 0.93 7.63
N SER A 322 31.33 2.06 8.07
CA SER A 322 30.61 3.00 7.21
C SER A 322 31.60 3.87 6.43
N GLN A 323 32.06 3.33 5.31
CA GLN A 323 33.00 3.96 4.39
C GLN A 323 32.31 4.21 3.04
N PRO A 324 31.89 5.46 2.76
CA PRO A 324 31.23 5.82 1.50
C PRO A 324 32.09 5.45 0.28
N LYS A 325 31.45 4.80 -0.70
CA LYS A 325 32.10 4.35 -1.95
C LYS A 325 31.06 4.11 -3.04
N LEU A 326 31.47 4.23 -4.30
CA LEU A 326 30.58 4.13 -5.46
C LEU A 326 29.84 2.79 -5.56
N ASN A 327 30.53 1.71 -5.21
CA ASN A 327 30.02 0.34 -5.34
C ASN A 327 29.98 -0.36 -3.97
N PRO A 328 29.04 0.04 -3.08
CA PRO A 328 28.87 -0.64 -1.81
C PRO A 328 28.35 -2.06 -2.03
N LYS A 329 28.80 -2.99 -1.18
CA LYS A 329 28.40 -4.40 -1.22
C LYS A 329 27.46 -4.70 -0.06
N VAL A 330 26.40 -5.44 -0.35
CA VAL A 330 25.50 -6.00 0.66
C VAL A 330 26.22 -7.08 1.46
N GLY A 331 25.94 -7.17 2.77
CA GLY A 331 26.59 -8.12 3.65
C GLY A 331 26.03 -8.09 5.07
N GLY A 332 26.95 -8.07 6.05
CA GLY A 332 26.65 -8.24 7.46
C GLY A 332 26.85 -9.68 7.92
N SER A 333 26.45 -9.95 9.16
CA SER A 333 26.53 -11.27 9.77
C SER A 333 25.70 -12.29 8.98
N THR A 334 26.23 -13.51 8.82
CA THR A 334 25.50 -14.61 8.21
C THR A 334 24.46 -15.16 9.19
N ILE A 335 23.21 -15.28 8.72
CA ILE A 335 22.10 -15.89 9.46
C ILE A 335 21.74 -17.19 8.74
N ILE A 336 21.85 -18.32 9.44
CA ILE A 336 21.48 -19.63 8.89
C ILE A 336 20.02 -19.91 9.24
N ILE A 337 19.12 -19.92 8.26
CA ILE A 337 17.70 -20.20 8.48
C ILE A 337 17.39 -21.56 7.86
N HIS A 338 17.06 -22.55 8.70
CA HIS A 338 16.79 -23.92 8.25
C HIS A 338 17.89 -24.49 7.32
N GLY A 339 19.16 -24.24 7.66
CA GLY A 339 20.32 -24.74 6.89
C GLY A 339 20.71 -23.89 5.69
N LYS A 340 19.94 -22.86 5.32
CA LYS A 340 20.30 -21.94 4.22
C LYS A 340 20.92 -20.66 4.75
N PRO A 341 22.10 -20.23 4.23
CA PRO A 341 22.74 -18.99 4.64
C PRO A 341 22.09 -17.77 3.98
N TYR A 342 21.92 -16.72 4.77
CA TYR A 342 21.49 -15.39 4.34
C TYR A 342 22.40 -14.34 4.96
N THR A 343 22.54 -13.19 4.30
CA THR A 343 23.20 -12.02 4.91
C THR A 343 22.17 -11.13 5.60
N PHE A 344 22.59 -10.44 6.65
CA PHE A 344 21.72 -9.49 7.37
C PHE A 344 21.11 -8.43 6.43
N GLY A 345 21.93 -7.84 5.55
CA GLY A 345 21.46 -6.90 4.53
C GLY A 345 20.51 -7.53 3.50
N GLY A 346 20.74 -8.79 3.13
CA GLY A 346 19.86 -9.53 2.20
C GLY A 346 18.47 -9.78 2.77
N ILE A 347 18.37 -10.19 4.04
CA ILE A 347 17.07 -10.34 4.73
C ILE A 347 16.33 -8.99 4.80
N GLY A 348 17.06 -7.91 5.10
CA GLY A 348 16.50 -6.56 5.08
C GLY A 348 15.94 -6.18 3.71
N PHE A 349 16.65 -6.50 2.63
CA PHE A 349 16.20 -6.26 1.25
C PHE A 349 14.95 -7.06 0.90
N ASP A 350 14.99 -8.37 1.18
CA ASP A 350 13.88 -9.29 0.92
C ASP A 350 12.61 -8.77 1.58
N PHE A 351 12.67 -8.43 2.87
CA PHE A 351 11.52 -7.84 3.56
C PHE A 351 11.13 -6.49 2.95
N TYR A 352 12.09 -5.59 2.73
CA TYR A 352 11.77 -4.25 2.26
C TYR A 352 10.94 -4.30 0.99
N TYR A 353 11.27 -5.17 0.01
CA TYR A 353 10.57 -5.25 -1.27
C TYR A 353 9.57 -6.41 -1.43
N SER A 354 9.34 -7.25 -0.42
CA SER A 354 8.39 -8.36 -0.53
C SER A 354 6.92 -7.94 -0.54
N GLY A 355 6.62 -6.71 -0.14
CA GLY A 355 5.24 -6.26 0.10
C GLY A 355 4.65 -6.73 1.43
N GLU A 356 5.36 -7.55 2.21
CA GLU A 356 4.93 -7.91 3.55
C GLU A 356 4.86 -6.68 4.46
N LEU A 357 3.80 -6.61 5.26
CA LEU A 357 3.48 -5.49 6.15
C LEU A 357 3.41 -4.11 5.45
N ALA A 358 3.10 -4.06 4.15
CA ALA A 358 3.01 -2.80 3.41
C ALA A 358 1.79 -1.95 3.81
N GLU A 359 0.75 -2.56 4.39
CA GLU A 359 -0.39 -1.83 4.95
C GLU A 359 0.01 -1.08 6.22
N GLU A 360 0.76 -1.74 7.11
CA GLU A 360 1.19 -1.16 8.38
C GLU A 360 2.42 -0.26 8.25
N PHE A 361 3.33 -0.61 7.34
CA PHE A 361 4.58 0.11 7.07
C PHE A 361 4.75 0.32 5.55
N PRO A 362 4.03 1.30 4.98
CA PRO A 362 4.04 1.55 3.54
C PRO A 362 5.33 2.20 3.06
N TYR A 363 5.52 2.18 1.74
CA TYR A 363 6.67 2.79 1.08
C TYR A 363 6.54 4.31 1.02
N TYR A 364 7.59 5.01 1.43
CA TYR A 364 7.64 6.47 1.35
C TYR A 364 8.40 6.91 0.10
N ASN A 365 7.86 7.91 -0.61
CA ASN A 365 8.57 8.56 -1.72
C ASN A 365 9.90 9.17 -1.26
N GLN A 366 9.89 9.78 -0.08
CA GLN A 366 11.08 10.31 0.57
C GLN A 366 11.37 9.51 1.85
N LYS A 367 12.43 8.70 1.81
CA LYS A 367 12.79 7.77 2.88
C LYS A 367 13.47 8.44 4.09
N PHE A 368 14.02 9.63 3.88
CA PHE A 368 14.73 10.45 4.87
C PHE A 368 14.30 11.91 4.72
N PHE A 369 13.78 12.54 5.78
CA PHE A 369 13.12 13.86 5.72
C PHE A 369 13.46 14.80 6.88
#